data_AF-A0A1G7S881-F1
#
_entry.id   AF-A0A1G7S881-F1
#
_cell.length_a   1.000
_cell.length_b   1.000
_cell.length_c   1.000
_cell.angle_alpha   90.00
_cell.angle_beta   90.00
_cell.angle_gamma   90.00
#
_symmetry.space_group_name_H-M   'P 1'
#
loop_
_entity.id
_entity.type
_entity.pdbx_description
1 polymer ?
#
loop_
_entity_poly.entity_id
_entity_poly.type
_entity_poly.pdbx_seq_one_letter_code
_entity_poly.pdbx_strand_id
1 'polypeptide(L)'
;MTDNRTWQLVMVGDSLRRITVDAQADMARLLDLDPTIPHLTVEVGGASVHVARDWPSDRVEEADRLIDRIAGSGISAIVVHPRQDRPPRRVTAGE
;
A
#
# COMPACT_ATOMS: atom_id res chain seq x y z
N MET A 1 16.97 -4.10 -19.56
CA MET A 1 17.15 -3.55 -18.20
C MET A 1 15.94 -3.99 -17.40
N THR A 2 16.06 -5.12 -16.70
CA THR A 2 14.98 -5.63 -15.86
C THR A 2 14.90 -4.73 -14.64
N ASP A 3 13.82 -3.96 -14.52
CA ASP A 3 13.58 -3.06 -13.41
C ASP A 3 13.50 -3.93 -12.14
N ASN A 4 14.57 -3.93 -11.35
CA ASN A 4 14.71 -4.74 -10.13
C ASN A 4 13.90 -4.06 -9.01
N ARG A 5 12.60 -3.87 -9.26
CA ARG A 5 11.70 -3.28 -8.27
C ARG A 5 11.57 -4.30 -7.14
N THR A 6 12.35 -4.09 -6.09
CA THR A 6 12.25 -4.82 -4.85
C THR A 6 11.04 -4.28 -4.11
N TRP A 7 9.99 -5.10 -3.97
CA TRP A 7 8.85 -4.81 -3.12
C TRP A 7 8.93 -5.59 -1.81
N GLN A 8 8.18 -5.17 -0.81
CA GLN A 8 8.05 -5.83 0.49
C GLN A 8 6.58 -6.20 0.78
N LEU A 9 6.36 -7.36 1.41
CA LEU A 9 5.02 -7.78 1.83
C LEU A 9 4.57 -6.98 3.05
N VAL A 10 3.47 -6.26 2.92
CA VAL A 10 2.82 -5.55 4.02
C VAL A 10 1.57 -6.32 4.42
N MET A 11 1.45 -6.62 5.71
CA MET A 11 0.28 -7.26 6.29
C MET A 11 -0.22 -6.44 7.47
N VAL A 12 -1.54 -6.19 7.53
CA VAL A 12 -2.18 -5.33 8.52
C VAL A 12 -3.44 -6.00 9.06
N GLY A 13 -3.57 -6.12 10.38
CA GLY A 13 -4.78 -6.64 11.02
C GLY A 13 -4.53 -7.18 12.42
N ASP A 14 -5.60 -7.49 13.14
CA ASP A 14 -5.54 -7.86 14.57
C ASP A 14 -5.02 -9.29 14.80
N SER A 15 -5.03 -10.13 13.77
CA SER A 15 -4.66 -11.55 13.85
C SER A 15 -3.35 -11.93 13.16
N LEU A 16 -2.42 -10.98 12.98
CA LEU A 16 -1.11 -11.23 12.33
C LEU A 16 -0.33 -12.38 12.98
N ARG A 17 -0.41 -12.52 14.31
CA ARG A 17 0.28 -13.59 15.06
C ARG A 17 -0.20 -15.01 14.69
N ARG A 18 -1.34 -15.13 14.01
CA ARG A 18 -1.92 -16.41 13.56
C ARG A 18 -1.50 -16.76 12.13
N ILE A 19 -0.85 -15.85 11.42
CA ILE A 19 -0.29 -16.13 10.08
C ILE A 19 1.06 -16.83 10.25
N THR A 20 1.19 -18.04 9.73
CA THR A 20 2.46 -18.78 9.72
C THR A 20 3.44 -18.17 8.73
N VAL A 21 4.74 -18.38 8.95
CA VAL A 21 5.80 -17.93 8.01
C VAL A 21 5.60 -18.53 6.61
N ASP A 22 5.19 -19.80 6.53
CA ASP A 22 4.92 -20.45 5.25
C ASP A 22 3.75 -19.77 4.51
N ALA A 23 2.67 -19.43 5.21
CA ALA A 23 1.56 -18.70 4.61
C ALA A 23 1.99 -17.31 4.12
N GLN A 24 2.90 -16.63 4.84
CA GLN A 24 3.46 -15.35 4.37
C GLN A 24 4.26 -15.53 3.07
N ALA A 25 5.09 -16.57 3.00
CA ALA A 25 5.87 -16.88 1.81
C ALA A 25 4.98 -17.23 0.60
N ASP A 26 3.92 -18.00 0.81
CA ASP A 26 2.96 -18.35 -0.23
C ASP A 26 2.19 -17.13 -0.74
N MET A 27 1.75 -16.24 0.17
CA MET A 27 1.11 -14.98 -0.21
C MET A 27 2.05 -14.07 -0.99
N ALA A 28 3.32 -14.00 -0.58
CA ALA A 28 4.31 -13.22 -1.30
C ALA A 28 4.51 -13.76 -2.73
N ARG A 29 4.67 -15.08 -2.85
CA ARG A 29 4.80 -15.77 -4.13
C ARG A 29 3.57 -15.57 -5.03
N LEU A 30 2.36 -15.58 -4.46
CA LEU A 30 1.12 -15.31 -5.21
C LEU A 30 1.15 -13.91 -5.85
N LEU A 31 1.53 -12.89 -5.06
CA LEU A 31 1.59 -11.50 -5.52
C LEU A 31 2.73 -11.23 -6.50
N ASP A 32 3.79 -12.03 -6.47
CA ASP A 32 4.84 -12.05 -7.49
C ASP A 32 4.36 -12.68 -8.80
N LEU A 33 3.67 -13.81 -8.72
CA LEU A 33 3.23 -14.56 -9.91
C LEU A 33 2.12 -13.83 -10.68
N ASP A 34 1.20 -13.18 -9.97
CA ASP A 34 0.11 -12.44 -10.59
C ASP A 34 0.18 -10.95 -10.23
N PRO A 35 0.85 -10.14 -11.07
CA PRO A 35 0.98 -8.72 -10.83
C PRO A 35 -0.34 -7.96 -11.00
N THR A 36 -1.41 -8.59 -11.48
CA THR A 36 -2.74 -7.96 -11.56
C THR A 36 -3.47 -7.94 -10.22
N ILE A 37 -3.04 -8.76 -9.24
CA ILE A 37 -3.60 -8.78 -7.88
C ILE A 37 -2.99 -7.61 -7.08
N PRO A 38 -3.76 -6.56 -6.74
CA PRO A 38 -3.20 -5.41 -6.03
C PRO A 38 -2.99 -5.71 -4.53
N HIS A 39 -3.88 -6.50 -3.93
CA HIS A 39 -3.91 -6.87 -2.52
C HIS A 39 -4.78 -8.11 -2.30
N LEU A 40 -4.67 -8.71 -1.11
CA LEU A 40 -5.48 -9.82 -0.61
C LEU A 40 -6.16 -9.40 0.71
N THR A 41 -7.28 -10.04 1.00
CA THR A 41 -7.87 -10.06 2.33
C THR A 41 -7.91 -11.50 2.80
N VAL A 42 -7.33 -11.78 3.96
CA VAL A 42 -7.18 -13.13 4.51
C VAL A 42 -7.93 -13.23 5.82
N GLU A 43 -8.85 -14.18 5.91
CA GLU A 43 -9.66 -14.42 7.12
C GLU A 43 -8.98 -15.45 8.02
N VAL A 44 -8.63 -15.07 9.25
CA VAL A 44 -7.98 -15.96 10.22
C VAL A 44 -8.57 -15.82 11.61
N GLY A 45 -9.29 -16.87 12.04
CA GLY A 45 -9.86 -16.96 13.39
C GLY A 45 -10.86 -15.84 13.72
N GLY A 46 -11.70 -15.49 12.75
CA GLY A 46 -12.77 -14.50 12.87
C GLY A 46 -12.33 -13.04 12.67
N ALA A 47 -11.09 -12.80 12.25
CA ALA A 47 -10.59 -11.47 11.93
C ALA A 47 -9.94 -11.45 10.54
N SER A 48 -10.01 -10.30 9.88
CA SER A 48 -9.43 -10.07 8.56
C SER A 48 -8.01 -9.50 8.68
N VAL A 49 -7.12 -9.98 7.82
CA VAL A 49 -5.78 -9.43 7.59
C VAL A 49 -5.72 -8.92 6.16
N HIS A 50 -5.39 -7.64 6.01
CA HIS A 50 -5.14 -7.05 4.69
C HIS A 50 -3.68 -7.23 4.31
N VAL A 51 -3.43 -7.73 3.10
CA VAL A 51 -2.09 -8.07 2.60
C VAL A 51 -1.86 -7.38 1.27
N ALA A 52 -0.75 -6.68 1.09
CA ALA A 52 -0.47 -5.95 -0.15
C ALA A 52 1.02 -5.90 -0.45
N ARG A 53 1.33 -5.59 -1.71
CA ARG A 53 2.70 -5.23 -2.12
C ARG A 53 2.98 -3.79 -1.72
N ASP A 54 4.11 -3.59 -1.07
CA ASP A 54 4.70 -2.27 -0.94
C ASP A 54 5.92 -2.14 -1.83
N TRP A 55 5.86 -1.20 -2.77
CA TRP A 55 6.99 -0.73 -3.54
C TRP A 55 7.67 0.40 -2.75
N PRO A 56 8.75 0.13 -2.00
CA PRO A 56 9.49 1.17 -1.31
C PRO A 56 10.02 2.13 -2.36
N SER A 57 9.56 3.38 -2.28
CA SER A 57 10.10 4.49 -3.05
C SER A 57 10.85 5.38 -2.06
N ASP A 58 12.10 5.69 -2.38
CA ASP A 58 12.91 6.70 -1.70
C ASP A 58 12.50 8.14 -2.11
N ARG A 59 11.46 8.28 -2.96
CA ARG A 59 11.06 9.54 -3.60
C ARG A 59 9.82 10.15 -2.96
N VAL A 60 9.73 10.10 -1.64
CA VAL A 60 8.58 10.64 -0.89
C VAL A 60 8.39 12.12 -1.19
N GLU A 61 9.48 12.89 -1.29
CA GLU A 61 9.44 14.32 -1.61
C GLU A 61 8.98 14.58 -3.05
N GLU A 62 9.29 13.69 -3.99
CA GLU A 62 8.77 13.79 -5.37
C GLU A 62 7.27 13.51 -5.39
N ALA A 63 6.81 12.51 -4.64
CA ALA A 63 5.40 12.19 -4.51
C ALA A 63 4.58 13.34 -3.89
N ASP A 64 5.10 13.99 -2.84
CA ASP A 64 4.44 15.15 -2.23
C ASP A 64 4.33 16.33 -3.20
N ARG A 65 5.41 16.64 -3.94
CA ARG A 65 5.36 17.69 -4.99
C ARG A 65 4.36 17.36 -6.10
N LEU A 66 4.21 16.08 -6.46
CA LEU A 66 3.21 15.64 -7.42
C LEU A 66 1.79 15.83 -6.87
N ILE A 67 1.55 15.47 -5.62
CA ILE A 67 0.26 15.68 -4.95
C ILE A 67 -0.11 17.17 -4.96
N ASP A 68 0.83 18.05 -4.56
CA ASP A 68 0.60 19.50 -4.53
C ASP A 68 0.32 20.05 -5.95
N ARG A 69 1.07 19.58 -6.96
CA ARG A 69 0.85 19.98 -8.36
C ARG A 69 -0.52 19.55 -8.89
N ILE A 70 -0.96 18.34 -8.56
CA ILE A 70 -2.27 17.81 -8.96
C ILE A 70 -3.39 18.58 -8.23
N ALA A 71 -3.20 18.91 -6.95
CA ALA A 71 -4.14 19.75 -6.22
C ALA A 71 -4.24 21.16 -6.85
N GLY A 72 -3.12 21.71 -7.32
CA GLY A 72 -3.07 22.99 -8.02
C GLY A 72 -3.62 23.00 -9.45
N SER A 73 -3.95 21.86 -10.06
CA SER A 73 -4.37 21.78 -11.47
C SER A 73 -5.88 21.92 -11.68
N GLY A 74 -6.64 22.33 -10.67
CA GLY A 74 -8.10 22.48 -10.74
C GLY A 74 -8.90 21.24 -10.32
N ILE A 75 -8.22 20.21 -9.79
CA ILE A 75 -8.88 19.08 -9.11
C ILE A 75 -9.40 19.56 -7.76
N SER A 76 -10.68 19.30 -7.48
CA SER A 76 -11.38 19.82 -6.30
C SER A 76 -10.86 19.24 -4.98
N ALA A 77 -10.34 18.02 -4.98
CA ALA A 77 -9.60 17.45 -3.87
C ALA A 77 -8.83 16.18 -4.26
N ILE A 78 -7.76 15.91 -3.51
CA ILE A 78 -7.08 14.62 -3.44
C ILE A 78 -7.24 14.07 -2.03
N VAL A 79 -7.59 12.79 -1.89
CA VAL A 79 -7.51 12.10 -0.60
C VAL A 79 -6.37 11.12 -0.68
N VAL A 80 -5.32 11.40 0.10
CA VAL A 80 -4.14 10.54 0.22
C VAL A 80 -4.36 9.61 1.41
N HIS A 81 -4.30 8.31 1.16
CA HIS A 81 -4.33 7.28 2.19
C HIS A 81 -2.89 6.83 2.49
N PRO A 82 -2.24 7.40 3.52
CA PRO A 82 -0.86 7.03 3.87
C PRO A 82 -0.78 5.59 4.37
N ARG A 83 0.43 5.00 4.30
CA ARG A 83 0.68 3.70 4.94
C ARG A 83 0.69 3.84 6.46
N GLN A 84 -0.29 3.19 7.10
CA GLN A 84 -0.50 2.98 8.55
C GLN A 84 -0.50 4.22 9.47
N ASP A 85 -1.35 4.16 10.50
CA ASP A 85 -1.47 5.07 11.66
C ASP A 85 -1.64 6.58 11.43
N ARG A 86 -1.80 7.02 10.18
CA ARG A 86 -2.18 8.41 9.86
C ARG A 86 -3.58 8.46 9.25
N PRO A 87 -4.44 9.37 9.72
CA PRO A 87 -5.74 9.57 9.08
C PRO A 87 -5.54 10.01 7.62
N PRO A 88 -6.47 9.66 6.72
CA PRO A 88 -6.41 10.11 5.33
C PRO A 88 -6.23 11.63 5.27
N ARG A 89 -5.26 12.09 4.47
CA ARG A 89 -5.01 13.51 4.26
C ARG A 89 -5.80 13.97 3.05
N ARG A 90 -6.76 14.86 3.27
CA ARG A 90 -7.43 15.57 2.17
C ARG A 90 -6.62 16.82 1.82
N VAL A 91 -6.26 16.96 0.55
CA VAL A 91 -5.60 18.14 -0.02
C VAL A 91 -6.59 18.81 -0.97
N THR A 92 -6.88 20.08 -0.73
CA THR A 92 -7.77 20.90 -1.57
C THR A 92 -6.98 22.04 -2.19
N ALA A 93 -7.41 22.52 -3.36
CA ALA A 93 -6.84 23.72 -3.95
C ALA A 93 -7.15 24.94 -3.06
N GLY A 94 -6.14 25.51 -2.40
CA GLY A 94 -6.21 26.86 -1.83
C GLY A 94 -6.21 27.03 -0.31
N GLU A 95 -5.57 26.14 0.46
CA GLU A 95 -5.19 26.44 1.86
C GLU A 95 -3.69 26.21 2.09
#